data_AF-A0A1V5TA59-F1
#
_entry.id   AF-A0A1V5TA59-F1
#
_cell.length_a   1.000
_cell.length_b   1.000
_cell.length_c   1.000
_cell.angle_alpha   90.00
_cell.angle_beta   90.00
_cell.angle_gamma   90.00
#
_symmetry.space_group_name_H-M   'P 1'
#
loop_
_entity.id
_entity.type
_entity.pdbx_description
1 polymer ?
#
loop_
_entity_poly.entity_id
_entity_poly.type
_entity_poly.pdbx_seq_one_letter_code
_entity_poly.pdbx_strand_id
1 'polypeptide(L)'
;MYHLVIIVICVLYLFFANTIALLFYNGSKVEKVNFDSLKSNSKAYVSVESSEHLGGMFEEEYFHGWAFCETKVDNTNKQINIIFKNNKTNKCYRVKSNAQFRPDVYGVFRKTTGIYNGMNGINCKFSTIGMEKGSYKVYIQVIENDTNYSVYDTGNELII
;
A
#
# COMPACT_ATOMS: atom_id res chain seq x y z
N MET A 1 -25.81 -39.13 -7.52
CA MET A 1 -25.95 -38.05 -6.51
C MET A 1 -24.58 -37.57 -6.00
N TYR A 2 -23.69 -38.45 -5.55
CA TYR A 2 -22.35 -38.09 -5.04
C TYR A 2 -21.47 -37.29 -6.03
N HIS A 3 -21.45 -37.66 -7.31
CA HIS A 3 -20.67 -36.92 -8.32
C HIS A 3 -21.13 -35.46 -8.47
N LEU A 4 -22.44 -35.19 -8.35
CA LEU A 4 -22.97 -33.84 -8.45
C LEU A 4 -22.56 -33.00 -7.23
N VAL A 5 -22.56 -33.60 -6.03
CA VAL A 5 -22.07 -32.94 -4.81
C VAL A 5 -20.58 -32.61 -4.94
N ILE A 6 -19.76 -33.54 -5.43
CA ILE A 6 -18.32 -33.32 -5.63
C ILE A 6 -18.08 -32.19 -6.64
N ILE A 7 -18.82 -32.18 -7.76
CA ILE A 7 -18.70 -31.11 -8.77
C ILE A 7 -19.04 -29.74 -8.15
N VAL A 8 -20.12 -29.65 -7.37
CA VAL A 8 -20.50 -28.40 -6.69
C VAL A 8 -19.40 -27.95 -5.73
N ILE A 9 -18.82 -28.86 -4.94
CA ILE A 9 -17.71 -28.55 -4.04
C ILE A 9 -16.49 -28.04 -4.82
N CYS A 10 -16.11 -28.70 -5.92
CA CYS A 10 -14.99 -28.28 -6.75
C CYS A 10 -15.24 -26.90 -7.39
N VAL A 11 -16.46 -26.64 -7.87
CA VAL A 11 -16.84 -25.35 -8.45
C VAL A 11 -16.77 -24.25 -7.39
N LEU A 12 -17.32 -24.48 -6.19
CA LEU A 12 -17.21 -23.54 -5.08
C LEU A 12 -15.76 -23.30 -4.70
N TYR A 13 -14.93 -24.35 -4.64
CA TYR A 13 -13.50 -24.22 -4.38
C TYR A 13 -12.82 -23.31 -5.42
N LEU A 14 -13.13 -23.44 -6.71
CA LEU A 14 -12.57 -22.58 -7.75
C LEU A 14 -12.97 -21.10 -7.57
N PHE A 15 -14.21 -20.81 -7.16
CA PHE A 15 -14.63 -19.43 -6.88
C PHE A 15 -13.92 -18.81 -5.67
N PHE A 16 -13.57 -19.61 -4.67
CA PHE A 16 -12.91 -19.14 -3.45
C PHE A 16 -11.39 -19.34 -3.46
N ALA A 17 -10.81 -19.93 -4.51
CA ALA A 17 -9.41 -20.32 -4.55
C ALA A 17 -8.46 -19.16 -4.24
N ASN A 18 -8.70 -17.98 -4.84
CA ASN A 18 -7.90 -16.77 -4.60
C ASN A 18 -8.00 -16.30 -3.14
N THR A 19 -9.21 -16.28 -2.57
CA THR A 19 -9.43 -15.92 -1.17
C THR A 19 -8.73 -16.89 -0.23
N ILE A 20 -8.81 -18.20 -0.52
CA ILE A 20 -8.16 -19.25 0.27
C ILE A 20 -6.64 -19.12 0.17
N ALA A 21 -6.08 -18.93 -1.03
CA ALA A 21 -4.65 -18.73 -1.23
C ALA A 21 -4.13 -17.54 -0.39
N LEU A 22 -4.85 -16.41 -0.40
CA LEU A 22 -4.52 -15.22 0.39
C LEU A 22 -4.56 -15.43 1.91
N LEU A 23 -5.18 -16.50 2.43
CA LEU A 23 -5.10 -16.84 3.85
C LEU A 23 -3.69 -17.30 4.25
N PHE A 24 -2.95 -17.91 3.32
CA PHE A 24 -1.59 -18.40 3.53
C PHE A 24 -0.51 -17.38 3.14
N TYR A 25 -0.90 -16.20 2.68
CA TYR A 25 0.04 -15.13 2.33
C TYR A 25 0.57 -14.41 3.58
N ASN A 26 1.89 -14.38 3.73
CA ASN A 26 2.59 -13.80 4.88
C ASN A 26 3.00 -12.33 4.68
N GLY A 27 2.85 -11.77 3.48
CA GLY A 27 3.13 -10.34 3.22
C GLY A 27 1.93 -9.43 3.49
N SER A 28 2.07 -8.15 3.12
CA SER A 28 1.00 -7.18 3.28
C SER A 28 -0.16 -7.47 2.33
N LYS A 29 -1.38 -7.45 2.85
CA LYS A 29 -2.59 -7.71 2.06
C LYS A 29 -3.18 -6.40 1.54
N VAL A 30 -3.71 -6.44 0.32
CA VAL A 30 -4.51 -5.36 -0.24
C VAL A 30 -5.89 -5.33 0.41
N GLU A 31 -6.36 -4.15 0.78
CA GLU A 31 -7.72 -3.94 1.28
C GLU A 31 -8.43 -2.88 0.46
N LYS A 32 -9.74 -3.03 0.24
CA LYS A 32 -10.53 -2.02 -0.48
C LYS A 32 -10.71 -0.79 0.39
N VAL A 33 -10.61 0.40 -0.21
CA VAL A 33 -10.81 1.68 0.48
C VAL A 33 -11.60 2.63 -0.40
N ASN A 34 -12.35 3.56 0.21
CA ASN A 34 -12.96 4.67 -0.52
C ASN A 34 -11.93 5.82 -0.65
N PHE A 35 -11.49 6.10 -1.87
CA PHE A 35 -10.49 7.14 -2.12
C PHE A 35 -10.96 8.53 -1.64
N ASP A 36 -12.24 8.86 -1.80
CA ASP A 36 -12.80 10.17 -1.44
C ASP A 36 -12.86 10.39 0.09
N SER A 37 -12.74 9.31 0.87
CA SER A 37 -12.64 9.39 2.33
C SER A 37 -11.22 9.73 2.81
N LEU A 38 -10.22 9.62 1.94
CA LEU A 38 -8.84 9.90 2.28
C LEU A 38 -8.62 11.42 2.28
N LYS A 39 -8.30 11.96 3.46
CA LYS A 39 -8.09 13.40 3.64
C LYS A 39 -6.61 13.74 3.46
N SER A 40 -6.36 14.99 3.07
CA SER A 40 -5.03 15.58 3.01
C SER A 40 -5.09 16.98 3.61
N ASN A 41 -4.23 17.29 4.58
CA ASN A 41 -4.15 18.60 5.21
C ASN A 41 -2.71 19.12 5.38
N SER A 42 -1.73 18.28 5.07
CA SER A 42 -0.31 18.57 5.25
C SER A 42 0.45 18.35 3.96
N LYS A 43 1.50 19.15 3.78
CA LYS A 43 2.47 18.93 2.69
C LYS A 43 3.24 17.64 2.97
N ALA A 44 3.26 16.73 1.99
CA ALA A 44 4.06 15.52 2.03
C ALA A 44 5.31 15.65 1.17
N TYR A 45 6.36 14.98 1.60
CA TYR A 45 7.58 14.71 0.85
C TYR A 45 7.64 13.21 0.63
N VAL A 46 7.79 12.81 -0.62
CA VAL A 46 7.70 11.40 -1.03
C VAL A 46 8.78 11.11 -2.06
N SER A 47 9.39 9.94 -1.96
CA SER A 47 10.19 9.35 -3.02
C SER A 47 9.85 7.88 -3.16
N VAL A 48 9.63 7.46 -4.41
CA VAL A 48 9.53 6.06 -4.80
C VAL A 48 10.87 5.69 -5.41
N GLU A 49 11.58 4.78 -4.74
CA GLU A 49 12.95 4.39 -5.12
C GLU A 49 12.92 3.13 -5.99
N SER A 50 12.06 2.16 -5.66
CA SER A 50 11.80 1.02 -6.54
C SER A 50 10.36 0.51 -6.43
N SER A 51 9.87 -0.04 -7.54
CA SER A 51 8.62 -0.77 -7.66
C SER A 51 8.85 -1.92 -8.62
N GLU A 52 8.70 -3.16 -8.17
CA GLU A 52 9.11 -4.35 -8.92
C GLU A 52 8.06 -5.46 -8.85
N HIS A 53 7.71 -6.01 -10.01
CA HIS A 53 6.91 -7.22 -10.10
C HIS A 53 7.78 -8.44 -9.81
N LEU A 54 7.47 -9.14 -8.72
CA LEU A 54 8.15 -10.37 -8.31
C LEU A 54 7.45 -11.62 -8.85
N GLY A 55 6.16 -11.53 -9.16
CA GLY A 55 5.35 -12.63 -9.69
C GLY A 55 5.14 -13.76 -8.69
N GLY A 56 5.21 -15.00 -9.17
CA GLY A 56 5.02 -16.21 -8.36
C GLY A 56 3.55 -16.52 -8.07
N MET A 57 3.31 -17.53 -7.22
CA MET A 57 1.94 -18.03 -6.94
C MET A 57 1.01 -16.95 -6.36
N PHE A 58 1.57 -15.93 -5.71
CA PHE A 58 0.80 -14.85 -5.08
C PHE A 58 0.77 -13.56 -5.90
N GLU A 59 1.32 -13.53 -7.13
CA GLU A 59 1.44 -12.31 -7.96
C GLU A 59 1.97 -11.13 -7.13
N GLU A 60 3.17 -11.32 -6.58
CA GLU A 60 3.77 -10.41 -5.62
C GLU A 60 4.36 -9.17 -6.29
N GLU A 61 4.20 -8.03 -5.62
CA GLU A 61 4.82 -6.76 -5.94
C GLU A 61 5.70 -6.32 -4.77
N TYR A 62 6.79 -5.66 -5.09
CA TYR A 62 7.71 -5.04 -4.15
C TYR A 62 7.71 -3.52 -4.32
N PHE A 63 7.67 -2.80 -3.20
CA PHE A 63 7.71 -1.34 -3.20
C PHE A 63 8.69 -0.82 -2.15
N HIS A 64 9.60 0.05 -2.58
CA HIS A 64 10.61 0.68 -1.74
C HIS A 64 10.64 2.20 -1.92
N GLY A 65 10.82 2.92 -0.81
CA GLY A 65 10.96 4.37 -0.84
C GLY A 65 10.87 4.99 0.55
N TRP A 66 10.44 6.24 0.60
CA TRP A 66 10.20 6.94 1.86
C TRP A 66 9.14 8.04 1.71
N ALA A 67 8.49 8.37 2.82
CA ALA A 67 7.52 9.46 2.86
C ALA A 67 7.37 10.07 4.25
N PHE A 68 7.12 11.37 4.32
CA PHE A 68 6.77 12.08 5.55
C PHE A 68 5.97 13.36 5.30
N CYS A 69 5.24 13.83 6.31
CA CYS A 69 4.73 15.18 6.40
C CYS A 69 5.52 15.96 7.45
N GLU A 70 5.58 17.28 7.30
CA GLU A 70 6.22 18.12 8.32
C GLU A 70 5.41 18.04 9.61
N THR A 71 6.07 17.80 10.73
CA THR A 71 5.42 17.84 12.04
C THR A 71 6.41 18.14 13.16
N LYS A 72 5.94 18.86 14.17
CA LYS A 72 6.71 19.16 15.39
C LYS A 72 6.23 18.35 16.60
N VAL A 73 5.14 17.60 16.44
CA VAL A 73 4.57 16.77 17.50
C VAL A 73 4.98 15.32 17.28
N ASP A 74 4.87 14.51 18.33
CA ASP A 74 5.20 13.10 18.27
C ASP A 74 4.45 12.38 17.13
N ASN A 75 5.19 11.53 16.42
CA ASN A 75 4.69 10.70 15.33
C ASN A 75 5.12 9.24 15.52
N THR A 76 5.29 8.78 16.76
CA THR A 76 5.79 7.42 17.04
C THR A 76 4.88 6.34 16.42
N ASN A 77 3.60 6.64 16.25
CA ASN A 77 2.60 5.76 15.61
C ASN A 77 2.36 6.07 14.13
N LYS A 78 3.32 6.72 13.45
CA LYS A 78 3.22 7.07 12.03
C LYS A 78 2.87 5.86 11.17
N GLN A 79 1.99 6.11 10.19
CA GLN A 79 1.62 5.14 9.16
C GLN A 79 1.99 5.67 7.79
N ILE A 80 2.55 4.80 6.96
CA ILE A 80 2.79 5.07 5.55
C ILE A 80 2.12 3.95 4.76
N ASN A 81 1.10 4.29 4.00
CA ASN A 81 0.32 3.33 3.23
C ASN A 81 0.49 3.62 1.74
N ILE A 82 0.45 2.57 0.93
CA ILE A 82 0.42 2.67 -0.53
C ILE A 82 -1.04 2.53 -0.97
N ILE A 83 -1.49 3.42 -1.83
CA ILE A 83 -2.87 3.49 -2.32
C ILE A 83 -2.86 3.33 -3.84
N PHE A 84 -3.65 2.39 -4.34
CA PHE A 84 -3.82 2.11 -5.75
C PHE A 84 -5.21 2.53 -6.18
N LYS A 85 -5.33 3.58 -6.98
CA LYS A 85 -6.62 4.04 -7.54
C LYS A 85 -6.70 3.59 -8.99
N ASN A 86 -7.70 2.78 -9.31
CA ASN A 86 -7.91 2.32 -10.68
C ASN A 86 -8.16 3.51 -11.62
N ASN A 87 -7.54 3.50 -12.80
CA ASN A 87 -7.65 4.60 -13.76
C ASN A 87 -9.01 4.67 -14.48
N LYS A 88 -9.75 3.56 -14.54
CA LYS A 88 -11.01 3.44 -15.29
C LYS A 88 -12.24 3.27 -14.39
N THR A 89 -12.04 2.86 -13.15
CA THR A 89 -13.12 2.60 -12.19
C THR A 89 -12.86 3.35 -10.88
N ASN A 90 -13.88 3.51 -10.05
CA ASN A 90 -13.71 4.10 -8.72
C ASN A 90 -13.11 3.11 -7.68
N LYS A 91 -12.62 1.94 -8.11
CA LYS A 91 -12.04 0.96 -7.20
C LYS A 91 -10.69 1.44 -6.72
N CYS A 92 -10.50 1.37 -5.40
CA CYS A 92 -9.26 1.76 -4.76
C CYS A 92 -8.86 0.73 -3.71
N TYR A 93 -7.56 0.47 -3.65
CA TYR A 93 -6.96 -0.50 -2.75
C TYR A 93 -5.87 0.17 -1.92
N ARG A 94 -5.70 -0.28 -0.69
CA ARG A 94 -4.66 0.16 0.24
C ARG A 94 -3.80 -1.03 0.64
N VAL A 95 -2.50 -0.78 0.73
CA VAL A 95 -1.52 -1.66 1.35
C VAL A 95 -0.93 -0.92 2.53
N LYS A 96 -1.07 -1.48 3.73
CA LYS A 96 -0.43 -0.92 4.91
C LYS A 96 1.05 -1.33 4.94
N SER A 97 1.93 -0.35 5.13
CA SER A 97 3.35 -0.59 5.38
C SER A 97 3.69 -0.11 6.78
N ASN A 98 4.50 -0.89 7.48
CA ASN A 98 5.13 -0.41 8.71
C ASN A 98 6.24 0.57 8.33
N ALA A 99 6.25 1.75 8.95
CA ALA A 99 7.32 2.71 8.76
C ALA A 99 8.68 2.07 9.13
N GLN A 100 9.67 2.25 8.26
CA GLN A 100 11.02 1.70 8.45
C GLN A 100 12.00 2.81 8.81
N PHE A 101 13.05 2.45 9.55
CA PHE A 101 14.10 3.39 9.92
C PHE A 101 14.98 3.74 8.71
N ARG A 102 15.03 5.03 8.36
CA ARG A 102 15.81 5.65 7.29
C ARG A 102 16.59 6.85 7.84
N PRO A 103 17.74 6.62 8.51
CA PRO A 103 18.53 7.68 9.12
C PRO A 103 19.17 8.62 8.08
N ASP A 104 19.40 8.12 6.87
CA ASP A 104 19.86 8.88 5.71
C ASP A 104 18.83 9.96 5.32
N VAL A 105 17.56 9.59 5.18
CA VAL A 105 16.46 10.52 4.88
C VAL A 105 16.33 11.56 5.99
N TYR A 106 16.31 11.12 7.25
CA TYR A 106 16.26 12.06 8.38
C TYR A 106 17.45 13.00 8.42
N GLY A 107 18.65 12.50 8.17
CA GLY A 107 19.88 13.31 8.14
C GLY A 107 19.82 14.46 7.14
N VAL A 108 19.25 14.21 5.95
CA VAL A 108 19.07 15.20 4.88
C VAL A 108 17.99 16.23 5.24
N PHE A 109 16.85 15.79 5.76
CA PHE A 109 15.64 16.63 5.87
C PHE A 109 15.46 17.31 7.24
N ARG A 110 16.11 16.84 8.32
CA ARG A 110 15.91 17.34 9.69
C ARG A 110 16.15 18.83 9.88
N LYS A 111 16.97 19.46 9.04
CA LYS A 111 17.29 20.89 9.13
C LYS A 111 16.35 21.77 8.32
N THR A 112 15.65 21.22 7.32
CA THR A 112 14.96 22.01 6.29
C THR A 112 13.45 21.80 6.26
N THR A 113 12.94 20.62 6.62
CA THR A 113 11.54 20.25 6.35
C THR A 113 10.79 19.67 7.55
N GLY A 114 11.19 20.00 8.79
CA GLY A 114 10.42 19.64 9.99
C GLY A 114 10.10 18.14 10.11
N ILE A 115 11.00 17.26 9.64
CA ILE A 115 10.87 15.81 9.80
C ILE A 115 11.17 15.45 11.26
N TYR A 116 10.28 14.69 11.91
CA TYR A 116 10.35 14.48 13.35
C TYR A 116 11.44 13.47 13.76
N ASN A 117 11.46 12.28 13.14
CA ASN A 117 12.40 11.20 13.45
C ASN A 117 12.84 10.44 12.18
N GLY A 118 13.53 9.30 12.35
CA GLY A 118 14.01 8.47 11.25
C GLY A 118 13.02 7.45 10.67
N MET A 119 11.80 7.33 11.19
CA MET A 119 10.83 6.29 10.79
C MET A 119 10.05 6.72 9.55
N ASN A 120 10.71 6.84 8.40
CA ASN A 120 10.11 7.39 7.17
C ASN A 120 10.17 6.44 5.97
N GLY A 121 10.79 5.27 6.12
CA GLY A 121 10.97 4.31 5.05
C GLY A 121 9.71 3.49 4.75
N ILE A 122 9.61 3.08 3.49
CA ILE A 122 8.64 2.14 2.96
C ILE A 122 9.44 0.95 2.43
N ASN A 123 9.10 -0.25 2.90
CA ASN A 123 9.66 -1.49 2.38
C ASN A 123 8.57 -2.54 2.49
N CYS A 124 7.87 -2.80 1.39
CA CYS A 124 6.63 -3.55 1.43
C CYS A 124 6.57 -4.57 0.28
N LYS A 125 6.26 -5.81 0.62
CA LYS A 125 5.81 -6.84 -0.33
C LYS A 125 4.31 -7.06 -0.16
N PHE A 126 3.59 -7.12 -1.26
CA PHE A 126 2.15 -7.34 -1.24
C PHE A 126 1.67 -8.16 -2.44
N SER A 127 0.53 -8.84 -2.28
CA SER A 127 -0.10 -9.63 -3.33
C SER A 127 -1.18 -8.84 -4.06
N THR A 128 -1.24 -8.99 -5.38
CA THR A 128 -2.26 -8.34 -6.25
C THR A 128 -3.47 -9.22 -6.56
N ILE A 129 -3.51 -10.49 -6.11
CA ILE A 129 -4.58 -11.47 -6.41
C ILE A 129 -6.00 -10.99 -6.06
N GLY A 130 -6.13 -10.08 -5.09
CA GLY A 130 -7.41 -9.48 -4.67
C GLY A 130 -7.82 -8.23 -5.45
N MET A 131 -7.00 -7.78 -6.39
CA MET A 131 -7.22 -6.59 -7.21
C MET A 131 -7.85 -6.95 -8.55
N GLU A 132 -8.61 -6.02 -9.12
CA GLU A 132 -9.11 -6.17 -10.48
C GLU A 132 -7.98 -5.89 -11.47
N LYS A 133 -7.96 -6.58 -12.61
CA LYS A 133 -7.02 -6.27 -13.70
C LYS A 133 -7.21 -4.84 -14.21
N GLY A 134 -6.11 -4.16 -14.52
CA GLY A 134 -6.12 -2.79 -15.04
C GLY A 134 -4.90 -1.98 -14.60
N SER A 135 -4.90 -0.71 -14.98
CA SER A 135 -3.89 0.26 -14.55
C SER A 135 -4.36 1.07 -13.35
N TYR A 136 -3.42 1.31 -12.44
CA TYR A 136 -3.65 1.97 -11.16
C TYR A 136 -2.65 3.11 -10.98
N LYS A 137 -3.14 4.31 -10.69
CA LYS A 137 -2.29 5.37 -10.14
C LYS A 137 -1.87 5.04 -8.73
N VAL A 138 -0.59 5.25 -8.44
CA VAL A 138 0.00 5.00 -7.13
C VAL A 138 0.06 6.30 -6.34
N TYR A 139 -0.60 6.30 -5.18
CA TYR A 139 -0.51 7.36 -4.19
C TYR A 139 0.16 6.84 -2.92
N ILE A 140 0.84 7.72 -2.20
CA ILE A 140 1.32 7.44 -0.84
C ILE A 140 0.47 8.23 0.15
N GLN A 141 -0.17 7.52 1.06
CA GLN A 141 -0.82 8.11 2.21
C GLN A 141 0.16 8.13 3.38
N VAL A 142 0.40 9.32 3.92
CA VAL A 142 1.19 9.52 5.14
C VAL A 142 0.25 9.99 6.23
N ILE A 143 0.28 9.33 7.38
CA ILE A 143 -0.40 9.76 8.61
C ILE A 143 0.69 9.85 9.66
N GLU A 144 1.16 11.06 9.95
CA GLU A 144 2.16 11.28 11.01
C GLU A 144 1.52 11.14 12.38
N ASN A 145 0.35 11.74 12.54
CA ASN A 145 -0.44 11.81 13.77
C ASN A 145 -1.87 12.26 13.42
N ASP A 146 -2.69 12.52 14.43
CA ASP A 146 -4.10 12.93 14.26
C ASP A 146 -4.27 14.27 13.54
N THR A 147 -3.22 15.08 13.49
CA THR A 147 -3.26 16.44 12.93
C THR A 147 -2.51 16.59 11.61
N ASN A 148 -1.56 15.72 11.30
CA ASN A 148 -0.73 15.80 10.09
C ASN A 148 -0.90 14.55 9.24
N TYR A 149 -1.61 14.70 8.11
CA TYR A 149 -1.84 13.62 7.17
C TYR A 149 -1.91 14.14 5.73
N SER A 150 -1.55 13.29 4.79
CA SER A 150 -1.53 13.62 3.37
C SER A 150 -1.76 12.39 2.50
N VAL A 151 -2.26 12.62 1.29
CA VAL A 151 -2.28 11.65 0.21
C VAL A 151 -1.58 12.31 -0.97
N TYR A 152 -0.47 11.72 -1.40
CA TYR A 152 0.41 12.27 -2.42
C TYR A 152 0.37 11.42 -3.68
N ASP A 153 0.10 12.03 -4.84
CA ASP A 153 0.19 11.36 -6.14
C ASP A 153 1.66 11.19 -6.53
N THR A 154 2.13 9.95 -6.66
CA THR A 154 3.54 9.70 -6.97
C THR A 154 3.88 9.89 -8.44
N GLY A 155 2.88 9.98 -9.32
CA GLY A 155 3.06 9.95 -10.77
C GLY A 155 3.38 8.57 -11.34
N ASN A 156 3.55 7.54 -10.50
CA ASN A 156 3.78 6.17 -10.93
C ASN A 156 2.47 5.43 -11.20
N GLU A 157 2.55 4.39 -12.02
CA GLU A 157 1.45 3.48 -12.30
C GLU A 157 1.84 2.03 -12.02
N LEU A 158 0.87 1.25 -11.53
CA LEU A 158 0.93 -0.20 -11.42
C LEU A 158 -0.02 -0.84 -12.44
N ILE A 159 0.44 -1.86 -13.15
CA ILE A 159 -0.35 -2.60 -14.15
C ILE A 159 -0.52 -4.04 -13.67
N ILE A 160 -1.78 -4.51 -13.61
CA ILE A 160 -2.18 -5.86 -13.21
C ILE A 160 -3.02 -6.50 -14.31
#